data_AF-A0A1S0TQZ3-F1
#
_entry.id   AF-A0A1S0TQZ3-F1
#
_cell.length_a   1.000
_cell.length_b   1.000
_cell.length_c   1.000
_cell.angle_alpha   90.00
_cell.angle_beta   90.00
_cell.angle_gamma   90.00
#
_symmetry.space_group_name_H-M   'P 1'
#
loop_
_entity.id
_entity.type
_entity.pdbx_description
1 polymer ?
#
loop_
_entity_poly.entity_id
_entity_poly.type
_entity_poly.pdbx_seq_one_letter_code
_entity_poly.pdbx_strand_id
1 'polypeptide(L)'
;MAVFIFMLPTSLSALQRFYESTTFRIIFAHTKAHLAALANWFSCAAIWIVLAVSVERLLIIKFPFRSLKQYHAVESIIIIVAILALTLILTGYHHFSYRCAILLVCNMTQVYMKCLSVTWNWTKFGLVPYHQPSNQFIFYINTSVIANAFLGVIIPVFIVAFLNVYLIRLIQIRTQKLKILSKKKTRNPKKNDFES
;
A
#
# COMPACT_ATOMS: atom_id res chain seq x y z
N MET A 1 -0.38 1.84 -12.28
CA MET A 1 -1.47 1.72 -13.27
C MET A 1 -2.82 1.42 -12.61
N ALA A 2 -2.96 0.40 -11.74
CA ALA A 2 -4.25 0.02 -11.14
C ALA A 2 -4.99 1.15 -10.38
N VAL A 3 -4.27 2.04 -9.66
CA VAL A 3 -4.87 3.17 -8.92
C VAL A 3 -5.63 4.13 -9.84
N PHE A 4 -5.13 4.37 -11.05
CA PHE A 4 -5.82 5.22 -12.03
C PHE A 4 -7.14 4.60 -12.48
N ILE A 5 -7.17 3.28 -12.67
CA ILE A 5 -8.38 2.55 -13.06
C ILE A 5 -9.46 2.66 -11.98
N PHE A 6 -9.08 2.60 -10.69
CA PHE A 6 -10.03 2.76 -9.60
C PHE A 6 -10.51 4.21 -9.39
N MET A 7 -9.76 5.20 -9.86
CA MET A 7 -10.14 6.62 -9.82
C MET A 7 -11.02 7.04 -11.01
N LEU A 8 -10.96 6.32 -12.14
CA LEU A 8 -11.74 6.61 -13.36
C LEU A 8 -13.25 6.80 -13.12
N PRO A 9 -13.95 5.97 -12.33
CA PRO A 9 -15.38 6.15 -12.09
C PRO A 9 -15.70 7.49 -11.44
N THR A 10 -14.78 8.01 -10.62
CA THR A 10 -14.95 9.32 -9.98
C THR A 10 -14.83 10.44 -10.99
N SER A 11 -13.87 10.35 -11.92
CA SER A 11 -13.72 11.31 -13.01
C SER A 11 -14.92 11.30 -13.96
N LEU A 12 -15.46 10.12 -14.27
CA LEU A 12 -16.65 9.96 -15.12
C LEU A 12 -17.91 10.55 -14.48
N SER A 13 -18.01 10.56 -13.14
CA SER A 13 -19.15 11.15 -12.43
C SER A 13 -19.27 12.67 -12.58
N ALA A 14 -18.19 13.36 -12.99
CA ALA A 14 -18.18 14.80 -13.25
C ALA A 14 -18.73 15.17 -14.65
N LEU A 15 -18.94 14.19 -15.55
CA LEU A 15 -19.50 14.43 -16.87
C LEU A 15 -21.04 14.51 -16.80
N GLN A 16 -21.61 15.54 -17.42
CA GLN A 16 -23.05 15.83 -17.38
C GLN A 16 -23.91 14.67 -17.93
N ARG A 17 -23.44 13.95 -18.95
CA ARG A 17 -24.08 12.75 -19.53
C ARG A 17 -24.29 11.62 -18.51
N PHE A 18 -23.32 11.42 -17.62
CA PHE A 18 -23.35 10.37 -16.62
C PHE A 18 -24.02 10.83 -15.32
N TYR A 19 -23.94 12.13 -15.02
CA TYR A 19 -24.60 12.75 -13.87
C TYR A 19 -26.13 12.67 -13.95
N GLU A 20 -26.71 12.81 -15.14
CA GLU A 20 -28.17 12.75 -15.34
C GLU A 20 -28.76 11.34 -15.28
N SER A 21 -27.93 10.31 -15.48
CA SER A 21 -28.40 8.91 -15.47
C SER A 21 -28.54 8.36 -14.04
N THR A 22 -29.76 7.99 -13.65
CA THR A 22 -30.10 7.46 -12.32
C THR A 22 -29.44 6.11 -12.03
N THR A 23 -29.38 5.22 -13.02
CA THR A 23 -28.74 3.89 -12.90
C THR A 23 -27.24 4.00 -12.62
N PHE A 24 -26.53 4.87 -13.34
CA PHE A 24 -25.10 5.08 -13.12
C PHE A 24 -24.83 5.63 -11.71
N ARG A 25 -25.69 6.53 -11.22
CA ARG A 25 -25.53 7.12 -9.89
C ARG A 25 -25.72 6.13 -8.76
N ILE A 26 -26.68 5.21 -8.85
CA ILE A 26 -26.92 4.18 -7.81
C ILE A 26 -25.77 3.16 -7.80
N ILE A 27 -25.25 2.79 -8.98
CA ILE A 27 -24.09 1.90 -9.07
C ILE A 27 -22.83 2.59 -8.56
N PHE A 28 -22.53 3.79 -9.07
CA PHE A 28 -21.38 4.58 -8.65
C PHE A 28 -21.36 4.84 -7.14
N ALA A 29 -22.52 5.11 -6.57
CA ALA A 29 -22.75 5.25 -5.14
C ALA A 29 -22.28 4.06 -4.31
N HIS A 30 -22.65 2.85 -4.71
CA HIS A 30 -22.25 1.64 -4.00
C HIS A 30 -20.76 1.36 -4.23
N THR A 31 -20.30 1.48 -5.47
CA THR A 31 -18.93 1.10 -5.85
C THR A 31 -17.88 2.10 -5.38
N LYS A 32 -18.19 3.40 -5.22
CA LYS A 32 -17.21 4.44 -4.87
C LYS A 32 -16.44 4.15 -3.58
N ALA A 33 -17.13 3.70 -2.53
CA ALA A 33 -16.49 3.35 -1.26
C ALA A 33 -15.55 2.14 -1.42
N HIS A 34 -15.98 1.12 -2.16
CA HIS A 34 -15.16 -0.06 -2.46
C HIS A 34 -13.93 0.31 -3.31
N LEU A 35 -14.07 1.16 -4.32
CA LEU A 35 -12.96 1.60 -5.17
C LEU A 35 -11.93 2.41 -4.40
N ALA A 36 -12.38 3.32 -3.52
CA ALA A 36 -11.48 4.09 -2.66
C ALA A 36 -10.72 3.18 -1.68
N ALA A 37 -11.41 2.19 -1.09
CA ALA A 37 -10.78 1.20 -0.22
C ALA A 37 -9.76 0.34 -0.97
N LEU A 38 -10.10 -0.16 -2.16
CA LEU A 38 -9.19 -0.93 -3.01
C LEU A 38 -7.97 -0.11 -3.43
N ALA A 39 -8.15 1.16 -3.79
CA ALA A 39 -7.03 2.04 -4.15
C ALA A 39 -6.06 2.24 -2.97
N ASN A 40 -6.58 2.43 -1.76
CA ASN A 40 -5.77 2.53 -0.55
C ASN A 40 -5.05 1.20 -0.25
N TRP A 41 -5.76 0.07 -0.37
CA TRP A 41 -5.18 -1.26 -0.19
C TRP A 41 -4.02 -1.53 -1.16
N PHE A 42 -4.23 -1.34 -2.46
CA PHE A 42 -3.19 -1.55 -3.47
C PHE A 42 -1.99 -0.62 -3.26
N SER A 43 -2.21 0.62 -2.82
CA SER A 43 -1.13 1.56 -2.53
C SER A 43 -0.29 1.09 -1.33
N CYS A 44 -0.94 0.66 -0.25
CA CYS A 44 -0.28 0.12 0.94
C CYS A 44 0.49 -1.18 0.61
N ALA A 45 -0.14 -2.12 -0.09
CA ALA A 45 0.49 -3.35 -0.55
C ALA A 45 1.73 -3.09 -1.41
N ALA A 46 1.66 -2.13 -2.34
CA ALA A 46 2.80 -1.79 -3.19
C ALA A 46 4.01 -1.29 -2.40
N ILE A 47 3.80 -0.45 -1.38
CA ILE A 47 4.87 0.07 -0.51
C ILE A 47 5.56 -1.08 0.23
N TRP A 48 4.79 -2.01 0.80
CA TRP A 48 5.32 -3.17 1.51
C TRP A 48 6.05 -4.15 0.59
N ILE A 49 5.57 -4.35 -0.64
CA ILE A 49 6.26 -5.17 -1.64
C ILE A 49 7.62 -4.54 -2.00
N VAL A 50 7.68 -3.23 -2.21
CA VAL A 50 8.96 -2.53 -2.47
C VAL A 50 9.93 -2.70 -1.29
N LEU A 51 9.43 -2.63 -0.05
CA LEU A 51 10.23 -2.91 1.14
C LEU A 51 10.75 -4.35 1.14
N ALA A 52 9.89 -5.34 0.89
CA ALA A 52 10.27 -6.75 0.85
C ALA A 52 11.37 -7.02 -0.19
N VAL A 53 11.20 -6.51 -1.41
CA VAL A 53 12.22 -6.60 -2.48
C VAL A 53 13.53 -5.92 -2.08
N SER A 54 13.47 -4.78 -1.37
CA SER A 54 14.66 -4.07 -0.89
C SER A 54 15.43 -4.87 0.16
N VAL A 55 14.71 -5.56 1.06
CA VAL A 55 15.31 -6.45 2.08
C VAL A 55 15.92 -7.69 1.42
N GLU A 56 15.24 -8.30 0.46
CA GLU A 56 15.74 -9.47 -0.28
C GLU A 56 17.08 -9.16 -0.95
N ARG A 57 17.17 -8.03 -1.66
CA ARG A 57 18.42 -7.57 -2.29
C ARG A 57 19.54 -7.37 -1.27
N LEU A 58 19.23 -6.83 -0.09
CA LEU A 58 20.20 -6.67 0.99
C LEU A 58 20.70 -8.00 1.56
N LEU A 59 19.81 -8.99 1.71
CA LEU A 59 20.17 -10.31 2.20
C LEU A 59 21.09 -11.05 1.21
N ILE A 60 20.78 -10.98 -0.09
CA ILE A 60 21.62 -11.56 -1.16
C ILE A 60 23.02 -10.95 -1.12
N ILE A 61 23.12 -9.62 -1.00
CA ILE A 61 24.41 -8.92 -0.95
C ILE A 61 25.15 -9.25 0.35
N LYS A 62 24.48 -9.27 1.50
CA LYS A 62 25.14 -9.55 2.80
C LYS A 62 25.62 -11.00 2.90
N PHE A 63 24.86 -11.95 2.37
CA PHE A 63 25.12 -13.40 2.48
C PHE A 63 25.06 -14.10 1.11
N PRO A 64 26.11 -13.97 0.27
CA PRO A 64 26.14 -14.58 -1.07
C PRO A 64 26.03 -16.11 -1.05
N PHE A 65 26.40 -16.77 0.06
CA PHE A 65 26.37 -18.24 0.20
C PHE A 65 24.99 -18.83 0.52
N ARG A 66 23.99 -18.01 0.90
CA ARG A 66 22.61 -18.50 1.14
C ARG A 66 21.80 -18.66 -0.17
N SER A 67 22.37 -18.28 -1.31
CA SER A 67 21.68 -18.09 -2.61
C SER A 67 21.39 -19.35 -3.43
N LEU A 68 21.76 -20.56 -2.98
CA LEU A 68 21.77 -21.74 -3.86
C LEU A 68 20.55 -22.67 -3.79
N LYS A 69 19.47 -22.33 -3.09
CA LYS A 69 18.36 -23.28 -2.85
C LYS A 69 17.03 -22.79 -3.44
N GLN A 70 16.41 -23.64 -4.28
CA GLN A 70 15.03 -23.55 -4.83
C GLN A 70 13.96 -23.12 -3.79
N TYR A 71 14.25 -23.29 -2.49
CA TYR A 71 13.41 -22.90 -1.35
C TYR A 71 13.07 -21.39 -1.31
N HIS A 72 13.92 -20.51 -1.86
CA HIS A 72 13.70 -19.06 -1.83
C HIS A 72 12.48 -18.60 -2.63
N ALA A 73 12.09 -19.29 -3.70
CA ALA A 73 10.94 -18.90 -4.51
C ALA A 73 9.62 -19.09 -3.74
N VAL A 74 9.49 -20.21 -3.02
CA VAL A 74 8.29 -20.50 -2.22
C VAL A 74 8.22 -19.58 -1.00
N GLU A 75 9.34 -19.36 -0.32
CA GLU A 75 9.41 -18.42 0.81
C GLU A 75 9.03 -16.99 0.38
N SER A 76 9.50 -16.54 -0.78
CA SER A 76 9.16 -15.23 -1.34
C SER A 76 7.66 -15.10 -1.68
N ILE A 77 7.06 -16.14 -2.26
CA ILE A 77 5.61 -16.16 -2.55
C ILE A 77 4.81 -16.10 -1.24
N ILE A 78 5.20 -16.87 -0.21
CA ILE A 78 4.54 -16.85 1.10
C ILE A 78 4.62 -15.45 1.72
N ILE A 79 5.77 -14.78 1.64
CA ILE A 79 5.94 -13.40 2.14
C ILE A 79 5.01 -12.44 1.39
N ILE A 80 4.94 -12.52 0.07
CA ILE A 80 4.05 -11.66 -0.74
C ILE A 80 2.58 -11.88 -0.37
N VAL A 81 2.14 -13.14 -0.25
CA VAL A 81 0.76 -13.48 0.14
C VAL A 81 0.46 -12.97 1.54
N ALA A 82 1.39 -13.12 2.49
CA ALA A 82 1.26 -12.59 3.84
C ALA A 82 1.14 -11.06 3.85
N ILE A 83 1.95 -10.35 3.05
CA ILE A 83 1.85 -8.88 2.89
C ILE A 83 0.49 -8.49 2.34
N LEU A 84 -0.01 -9.18 1.31
CA LEU A 84 -1.33 -8.90 0.74
C LEU A 84 -2.45 -9.11 1.76
N ALA A 85 -2.39 -10.19 2.54
CA ALA A 85 -3.37 -10.48 3.59
C ALA A 85 -3.32 -9.45 4.74
N LEU A 86 -2.12 -9.11 5.22
CA LEU A 86 -1.93 -8.12 6.29
C LEU A 86 -2.42 -6.74 5.88
N THR A 87 -2.07 -6.30 4.67
CA THR A 87 -2.51 -5.00 4.15
C THR A 87 -4.01 -4.98 3.84
N LEU A 88 -4.60 -6.10 3.44
CA LEU A 88 -6.05 -6.22 3.26
C LEU A 88 -6.80 -6.11 4.58
N ILE A 89 -6.32 -6.78 5.64
CA ILE A 89 -6.90 -6.64 7.00
C ILE A 89 -6.75 -5.21 7.49
N LEU A 90 -5.56 -4.62 7.30
CA LEU A 90 -5.26 -3.27 7.75
C LEU A 90 -6.08 -2.21 7.01
N THR A 91 -6.47 -2.42 5.75
CA THR A 91 -7.27 -1.45 4.96
C THR A 91 -8.74 -1.83 4.85
N GLY A 92 -9.10 -3.06 5.23
CA GLY A 92 -10.46 -3.59 5.17
C GLY A 92 -11.46 -2.86 6.06
N TYR A 93 -11.00 -2.17 7.11
CA TYR A 93 -11.86 -1.28 7.91
C TYR A 93 -12.52 -0.20 7.05
N HIS A 94 -11.84 0.26 5.99
CA HIS A 94 -12.35 1.29 5.07
C HIS A 94 -13.52 0.77 4.22
N HIS A 95 -13.63 -0.55 4.00
CA HIS A 95 -14.74 -1.19 3.31
C HIS A 95 -16.05 -1.15 4.12
N PHE A 96 -15.93 -1.17 5.46
CA PHE A 96 -17.07 -1.14 6.37
C PHE A 96 -17.33 0.26 6.97
N SER A 97 -16.34 1.16 6.92
CA SER A 97 -16.39 2.48 7.56
C SER A 97 -17.28 3.51 6.87
N TYR A 98 -17.59 3.34 5.58
CA TYR A 98 -18.35 4.30 4.79
C TYR A 98 -19.66 3.66 4.34
N ARG A 99 -20.77 4.18 4.85
CA ARG A 99 -22.10 3.92 4.30
C ARG A 99 -22.50 5.13 3.48
N CYS A 100 -23.00 4.91 2.27
CA CYS A 100 -23.51 5.98 1.43
C CYS A 100 -25.03 5.95 1.48
N ALA A 101 -25.66 7.08 1.81
CA ALA A 101 -27.11 7.21 1.71
C ALA A 101 -27.49 7.96 0.44
N ILE A 102 -28.62 7.53 -0.11
CA ILE A 102 -29.29 8.15 -1.22
C ILE A 102 -30.30 9.14 -0.64
N LEU A 103 -30.07 10.44 -0.84
CA LEU A 103 -31.08 11.47 -0.54
C LEU A 103 -31.90 11.73 -1.80
N LEU A 104 -33.20 11.95 -1.64
CA LEU A 104 -34.05 12.48 -2.70
C LEU A 104 -34.33 13.94 -2.38
N VAL A 105 -33.88 14.84 -3.24
CA VAL A 105 -34.01 16.29 -3.14
C VAL A 105 -34.92 16.76 -4.29
N CYS A 106 -35.61 17.89 -4.12
CA CYS A 106 -36.50 18.47 -5.12
C CYS A 106 -37.63 17.53 -5.57
N ASN A 107 -38.62 17.26 -4.71
CA ASN A 107 -39.85 16.53 -5.07
C ASN A 107 -39.60 15.17 -5.78
N MET A 108 -38.66 14.37 -5.27
CA MET A 108 -38.24 13.06 -5.83
C MET A 108 -37.57 13.10 -7.22
N THR A 109 -37.31 14.28 -7.79
CA THR A 109 -36.74 14.41 -9.14
C THR A 109 -35.22 14.42 -9.17
N GLN A 110 -34.56 14.81 -8.07
CA GLN A 110 -33.12 14.83 -7.96
C GLN A 110 -32.67 13.91 -6.86
N VAL A 111 -32.15 12.75 -7.24
CA VAL A 111 -31.35 11.96 -6.31
C VAL A 111 -30.15 12.84 -5.88
N TYR A 112 -29.62 12.74 -4.67
CA TYR A 112 -28.35 13.35 -4.23
C TYR A 112 -27.62 12.32 -3.38
N MET A 113 -26.39 11.97 -3.76
CA MET A 113 -25.65 10.91 -3.07
C MET A 113 -24.66 11.54 -2.11
N LYS A 114 -24.75 11.22 -0.82
CA LYS A 114 -23.67 11.55 0.11
C LYS A 114 -23.17 10.31 0.84
N CYS A 115 -21.87 10.07 0.66
CA CYS A 115 -21.11 9.10 1.44
C CYS A 115 -20.56 9.82 2.65
N LEU A 116 -21.11 9.56 3.83
CA LEU A 116 -20.61 10.08 5.09
C LEU A 116 -19.97 8.96 5.89
N SER A 117 -18.98 9.32 6.70
CA SER A 117 -18.45 8.40 7.69
C SER A 117 -19.58 7.97 8.62
N VAL A 118 -19.58 6.69 9.01
CA VAL A 118 -20.56 6.15 9.97
C VAL A 118 -20.58 6.97 11.27
N THR A 119 -19.48 7.65 11.59
CA THR A 119 -19.29 8.57 12.73
C THR A 119 -20.07 9.88 12.66
N TRP A 120 -20.67 10.24 11.53
CA TRP A 120 -21.40 11.51 11.37
C TRP A 120 -22.84 11.41 11.86
N ASN A 121 -23.43 12.53 12.27
CA ASN A 121 -24.77 12.53 12.88
C ASN A 121 -25.85 12.42 11.79
N TRP A 122 -26.20 11.18 11.40
CA TRP A 122 -27.18 10.86 10.35
C TRP A 122 -28.58 11.43 10.61
N THR A 123 -28.94 11.65 11.87
CA THR A 123 -30.21 12.24 12.29
C THR A 123 -30.37 13.71 11.88
N LYS A 124 -29.28 14.47 11.69
CA LYS A 124 -29.35 15.86 11.19
C LYS A 124 -29.72 15.97 9.71
N PHE A 125 -29.66 14.87 8.95
CA PHE A 125 -29.92 14.86 7.51
C PHE A 125 -31.36 14.47 7.13
N GLY A 126 -32.26 14.28 8.10
CA GLY A 126 -33.68 13.97 7.84
C GLY A 126 -33.93 12.57 7.26
N LEU A 127 -32.94 11.67 7.30
CA LEU A 127 -33.08 10.28 6.89
C LEU A 127 -33.52 9.43 8.10
N VAL A 128 -34.70 8.81 8.00
CA VAL A 128 -35.38 8.03 9.05
C VAL A 128 -34.58 6.78 9.48
N PRO A 129 -34.85 6.25 10.70
CA PRO A 129 -33.91 6.23 11.81
C PRO A 129 -32.81 5.17 11.63
N TYR A 130 -31.57 5.60 11.37
CA TYR A 130 -30.46 4.66 11.41
C TYR A 130 -29.87 4.61 12.83
N HIS A 131 -29.75 3.40 13.39
CA HIS A 131 -29.09 3.15 14.68
C HIS A 131 -27.71 3.82 14.67
N GLN A 132 -27.48 4.71 15.64
CA GLN A 132 -26.17 5.34 15.81
C GLN A 132 -25.13 4.23 16.08
N PRO A 133 -23.97 4.26 15.43
CA PRO A 133 -22.91 3.30 15.70
C PRO A 133 -22.48 3.38 17.16
N SER A 134 -22.15 2.25 17.76
CA SER A 134 -21.62 2.22 19.12
C SER A 134 -20.32 3.03 19.21
N ASN A 135 -20.07 3.69 20.35
CA ASN A 135 -18.85 4.47 20.59
C ASN A 135 -17.57 3.65 20.34
N GLN A 136 -17.61 2.33 20.59
CA GLN A 136 -16.49 1.43 20.32
C GLN A 136 -16.21 1.26 18.83
N PHE A 137 -17.25 1.24 17.98
CA PHE A 137 -17.08 1.18 16.53
C PHE A 137 -16.45 2.47 16.00
N ILE A 138 -16.86 3.62 16.51
CA ILE A 138 -16.28 4.93 16.17
C ILE A 138 -14.79 4.98 16.55
N PHE A 139 -14.46 4.55 17.77
CA PHE A 139 -13.08 4.51 18.25
C PHE A 139 -12.21 3.56 17.42
N TYR A 140 -12.72 2.38 17.08
CA TYR A 140 -12.05 1.42 16.22
C TYR A 140 -11.73 2.02 14.84
N ILE A 141 -12.71 2.63 14.17
CA ILE A 141 -12.51 3.26 12.87
C ILE A 141 -11.43 4.37 12.94
N ASN A 142 -11.52 5.26 13.93
CA ASN A 142 -10.56 6.37 14.05
C ASN A 142 -9.13 5.85 14.31
N THR A 143 -9.01 4.83 15.16
CA THR A 143 -7.74 4.18 15.46
C THR A 143 -7.17 3.49 14.22
N SER A 144 -8.01 2.81 13.42
CA SER A 144 -7.58 2.15 12.19
C SER A 144 -7.11 3.13 11.11
N VAL A 145 -7.72 4.32 11.01
CA VAL A 145 -7.24 5.38 10.09
C VAL A 145 -5.82 5.81 10.46
N ILE A 146 -5.60 6.07 11.74
CA ILE A 146 -4.28 6.46 12.26
C ILE A 146 -3.28 5.32 12.03
N ALA A 147 -3.65 4.09 12.39
CA ALA A 147 -2.80 2.91 12.22
C ALA A 147 -2.41 2.68 10.75
N ASN A 148 -3.35 2.84 9.80
CA ASN A 148 -3.06 2.71 8.38
C ASN A 148 -2.06 3.77 7.88
N ALA A 149 -2.16 5.01 8.34
CA ALA A 149 -1.19 6.04 7.96
C ALA A 149 0.23 5.73 8.45
N PHE A 150 0.36 5.30 9.71
CA PHE A 150 1.66 4.98 10.30
C PHE A 150 2.25 3.67 9.78
N LEU A 151 1.49 2.57 9.85
CA LEU A 151 1.94 1.23 9.46
C LEU A 151 1.95 1.02 7.94
N GLY A 152 1.03 1.67 7.22
CA GLY A 152 0.93 1.52 5.77
C GLY A 152 1.93 2.38 5.00
N VAL A 153 2.34 3.53 5.54
CA VAL A 153 3.15 4.51 4.80
C VAL A 153 4.41 4.92 5.57
N ILE A 154 4.28 5.52 6.75
CA ILE A 154 5.41 6.19 7.42
C ILE A 154 6.53 5.20 7.79
N ILE A 155 6.17 4.11 8.46
CA ILE A 155 7.12 3.09 8.91
C ILE A 155 7.83 2.41 7.72
N PRO A 156 7.13 1.86 6.72
CA PRO A 156 7.83 1.18 5.62
C PRO A 156 8.69 2.14 4.79
N VAL A 157 8.27 3.40 4.58
CA VAL A 157 9.10 4.40 3.89
C VAL A 157 10.39 4.68 4.66
N PHE A 158 10.31 4.85 5.97
CA PHE A 158 11.49 5.07 6.81
C PHE A 158 12.44 3.87 6.78
N ILE A 159 11.91 2.65 6.87
CA ILE A 159 12.71 1.41 6.78
C ILE A 159 13.39 1.32 5.42
N VAL A 160 12.67 1.57 4.31
CA VAL A 160 13.23 1.55 2.96
C VAL A 160 14.37 2.58 2.83
N ALA A 161 14.19 3.80 3.34
CA ALA A 161 15.24 4.81 3.33
C ALA A 161 16.50 4.35 4.08
N PHE A 162 16.33 3.81 5.30
CA PHE A 162 17.45 3.30 6.09
C PHE A 162 18.16 2.13 5.42
N LEU A 163 17.41 1.17 4.87
CA LEU A 163 17.93 0.01 4.15
C LEU A 163 18.74 0.43 2.92
N ASN A 164 18.24 1.40 2.15
CA ASN A 164 18.94 1.93 0.98
C ASN A 164 20.25 2.65 1.36
N VAL A 165 20.26 3.46 2.43
CA VAL A 165 21.49 4.10 2.92
C VAL A 165 22.50 3.06 3.40
N TYR A 166 22.03 2.05 4.15
CA TYR A 166 22.88 0.95 4.62
C TYR A 166 23.48 0.16 3.44
N LEU A 167 22.69 -0.10 2.41
CA LEU A 167 23.12 -0.79 1.19
C LEU A 167 24.28 -0.04 0.50
N ILE A 168 24.12 1.27 0.29
CA ILE A 168 25.13 2.11 -0.36
C ILE A 168 26.44 2.08 0.43
N ARG A 169 26.38 2.24 1.76
CA ARG A 169 27.55 2.17 2.64
C ARG A 169 28.25 0.81 2.54
N LEU A 170 27.48 -0.28 2.53
CA LEU A 170 28.03 -1.64 2.43
C LEU A 170 28.74 -1.87 1.08
N ILE A 171 28.14 -1.42 -0.02
CA ILE A 171 28.72 -1.53 -1.36
C ILE A 171 30.02 -0.72 -1.42
N GLN A 172 30.02 0.52 -0.95
CA GLN A 172 31.21 1.38 -0.94
C GLN A 172 32.38 0.72 -0.20
N ILE A 173 32.15 0.16 0.99
CA ILE A 173 33.18 -0.53 1.77
C ILE A 173 33.79 -1.71 0.99
N ARG A 174 32.95 -2.51 0.31
CA ARG A 174 33.43 -3.66 -0.48
C ARG A 174 34.20 -3.22 -1.72
N THR A 175 33.73 -2.21 -2.43
CA THR A 175 34.44 -1.66 -3.60
C THR A 175 35.83 -1.13 -3.20
N GLN A 176 35.95 -0.47 -2.03
CA GLN A 176 37.25 -0.02 -1.52
C GLN A 176 38.18 -1.20 -1.19
N LYS A 177 37.69 -2.24 -0.51
CA LYS A 177 38.48 -3.46 -0.24
C LYS A 177 38.98 -4.12 -1.53
N LEU A 178 38.12 -4.26 -2.55
CA LEU A 178 38.50 -4.83 -3.84
C LEU A 178 39.54 -3.98 -4.58
N LYS A 179 39.45 -2.64 -4.53
CA LYS A 179 40.48 -1.74 -5.09
C LYS A 179 41.84 -1.92 -4.41
N ILE A 180 41.86 -2.10 -3.08
CA ILE A 180 43.09 -2.34 -2.31
C ILE A 180 43.69 -3.71 -2.68
N LEU A 181 42.86 -4.77 -2.74
CA LEU A 181 43.33 -6.09 -3.17
C LEU A 181 43.88 -6.08 -4.60
N SER A 182 43.19 -5.39 -5.53
CA SER A 182 43.64 -5.23 -6.91
C SER A 182 45.01 -4.53 -6.95
N LYS A 183 45.18 -3.38 -6.28
CA LYS A 183 46.48 -2.68 -6.20
C LYS A 183 47.58 -3.54 -5.58
N LYS A 184 47.27 -4.37 -4.57
CA LYS A 184 48.23 -5.29 -3.95
C LYS A 184 48.67 -6.38 -4.93
N LYS A 185 47.75 -6.90 -5.76
CA LYS A 185 48.05 -7.85 -6.83
C LYS A 185 48.92 -7.24 -7.94
N THR A 186 48.65 -5.99 -8.34
CA THR A 186 49.48 -5.29 -9.36
C THR A 186 50.87 -4.92 -8.86
N ARG A 187 51.06 -4.70 -7.55
CA ARG A 187 52.38 -4.45 -6.93
C ARG A 187 53.20 -5.70 -6.68
N ASN A 188 52.58 -6.89 -6.67
CA ASN A 188 53.27 -8.15 -6.39
C ASN A 188 53.20 -9.15 -7.56
N PRO A 189 53.61 -8.78 -8.79
CA PRO A 189 53.59 -9.71 -9.93
C PRO A 189 54.72 -10.75 -9.91
N LYS A 190 55.74 -10.62 -9.05
CA LYS A 190 57.00 -11.40 -9.12
C LYS A 190 57.25 -12.37 -7.95
N LYS A 191 56.25 -13.16 -7.51
CA LYS A 191 56.54 -14.24 -6.52
C LYS A 191 56.02 -15.63 -6.91
N ASN A 192 55.45 -15.81 -8.10
CA ASN A 192 54.91 -17.12 -8.52
C ASN A 192 55.64 -17.76 -9.71
N ASP A 193 56.75 -17.16 -10.18
CA ASP A 193 57.55 -17.70 -11.30
C ASP A 193 58.90 -18.31 -10.83
N PHE A 194 59.04 -18.65 -9.55
CA PHE A 194 60.30 -19.17 -8.99
C PHE A 194 60.06 -20.27 -7.94
N GLU A 195 59.27 -21.27 -8.29
CA GLU A 195 59.32 -22.59 -7.65
C GLU A 195 58.79 -23.60 -8.70
N SER A 196 59.67 -23.90 -9.65
CA SER A 196 59.68 -25.15 -10.42
C SER A 196 60.17 -26.29 -9.54
#